data_AF-A0A7J4REV5-F1
#
_entry.id   AF-A0A7J4REV5-F1
#
_cell.length_a   1.000
_cell.length_b   1.000
_cell.length_c   1.000
_cell.angle_alpha   90.00
_cell.angle_beta   90.00
_cell.angle_gamma   90.00
#
_symmetry.space_group_name_H-M   'P 1'
#
loop_
_entity.id
_entity.type
_entity.pdbx_description
1 polymer ?
#
loop_
_entity_poly.entity_id
_entity_poly.type
_entity_poly.pdbx_seq_one_letter_code
_entity_poly.pdbx_strand_id
1 'polypeptide(L)'
;MSTMSMPRRAMKDMGLQACCLWCDEPDEAGSSRCTKCIASHKRVRDEIAKAPPEDAFYQFAKELLAMAVAPHRHDNDPVHGKVLEEQQRLAGQYIPKGAEQTERDVLEVFQHQKNTEKPNVIQNIANKNPWKEKPPEPELARRIGTDTWSKESIDTNQYHAGRTIPSKDIVPVDRSDRAGEDVEMVTRTNIKAENTGVDKEILEILENEELHQRKVKKDAWDSTVSDVLDLLSDED
;
A
#
# COMPACT_ATOMS: atom_id res chain seq x y z
N MET A 1 -1.95 -25.73 39.22
CA MET A 1 -1.87 -24.85 38.04
C MET A 1 -0.47 -24.28 38.02
N SER A 2 0.41 -24.73 37.11
CA SER A 2 1.77 -24.21 37.03
C SER A 2 1.73 -22.72 36.76
N THR A 3 2.31 -21.94 37.66
CA THR A 3 2.59 -20.51 37.51
C THR A 3 3.67 -20.36 36.45
N MET A 4 3.30 -20.28 35.18
CA MET A 4 4.25 -20.04 34.09
C MET A 4 4.72 -18.58 34.08
N SER A 5 5.96 -18.34 33.64
CA SER A 5 6.60 -17.02 33.65
C SER A 5 5.92 -16.06 32.66
N MET A 6 5.46 -14.91 33.15
CA MET A 6 5.01 -13.81 32.29
C MET A 6 6.21 -13.07 31.71
N PRO A 7 6.11 -12.53 30.48
CA PRO A 7 7.15 -11.69 29.92
C PRO A 7 7.52 -10.53 30.84
N ARG A 8 8.79 -10.53 31.29
CA ARG A 8 9.31 -9.46 32.14
C ARG A 8 9.44 -8.18 31.32
N ARG A 9 9.09 -7.04 31.91
CA ARG A 9 9.15 -5.72 31.24
C ARG A 9 10.50 -5.45 30.57
N ALA A 10 11.60 -5.74 31.26
CA ALA A 10 12.95 -5.57 30.70
C ALA A 10 13.19 -6.41 29.43
N MET A 11 12.66 -7.63 29.36
CA MET A 11 12.77 -8.47 28.16
C MET A 11 11.89 -7.93 27.03
N LYS A 12 10.68 -7.42 27.35
CA LYS A 12 9.78 -6.77 26.39
C LYS A 12 10.39 -5.51 25.79
N ASP A 13 11.04 -4.68 26.61
CA ASP A 13 11.72 -3.45 26.14
C ASP A 13 12.89 -3.76 25.20
N MET A 14 13.50 -4.95 25.35
CA MET A 14 14.52 -5.45 24.43
C MET A 14 13.95 -6.21 23.21
N GLY A 15 12.63 -6.39 23.12
CA GLY A 15 12.00 -7.21 22.08
C GLY A 15 12.19 -8.72 22.28
N LEU A 16 12.76 -9.15 23.39
CA LEU A 16 13.06 -10.55 23.71
C LEU A 16 11.99 -11.17 24.63
N GLN A 17 10.75 -10.66 24.61
CA GLN A 17 9.65 -11.15 25.44
C GLN A 17 9.42 -12.66 25.29
N ALA A 18 9.67 -13.18 24.10
CA ALA A 18 9.52 -14.58 23.78
C ALA A 18 10.42 -15.50 24.62
N CYS A 19 11.63 -15.07 24.97
CA CYS A 19 12.55 -15.88 25.77
C CYS A 19 11.98 -16.22 27.16
N CYS A 20 11.10 -15.37 27.71
CA CYS A 20 10.39 -15.65 28.95
C CYS A 20 9.35 -16.77 28.79
N LEU A 21 8.79 -16.96 27.59
CA LEU A 21 7.73 -17.92 27.32
C LEU A 21 8.25 -19.36 27.24
N TRP A 22 9.55 -19.50 26.96
CA TRP A 22 10.27 -20.77 26.98
C TRP A 22 10.77 -21.14 28.39
N CYS A 23 10.55 -20.27 29.38
CA CYS A 23 11.04 -20.46 30.74
C CYS A 23 9.94 -21.01 31.65
N ASP A 24 10.30 -21.95 32.51
CA ASP A 24 9.45 -22.58 33.52
C ASP A 24 9.47 -21.87 34.88
N GLU A 25 10.21 -20.75 34.99
CA GLU A 25 10.33 -19.99 36.23
C GLU A 25 8.98 -19.34 36.62
N PRO A 26 8.57 -19.36 37.90
CA PRO A 26 7.35 -18.71 38.33
C PRO A 26 7.39 -17.19 38.12
N ASP A 27 6.21 -16.58 37.94
CA ASP A 27 6.07 -15.13 37.79
C ASP A 27 6.19 -14.37 39.13
N GLU A 28 7.27 -14.62 39.86
CA GLU A 28 7.59 -13.93 41.11
C GLU A 28 8.51 -12.74 40.84
N ALA A 29 8.21 -11.60 41.47
CA ALA A 29 9.05 -10.42 41.34
C ALA A 29 10.42 -10.65 42.00
N GLY A 30 11.51 -10.37 41.28
CA GLY A 30 12.86 -10.52 41.82
C GLY A 30 13.42 -11.94 41.82
N SER A 31 12.84 -12.89 41.05
CA SER A 31 13.46 -14.21 40.86
C SER A 31 14.91 -14.06 40.37
N SER A 32 15.83 -14.69 41.10
CA SER A 32 17.27 -14.64 40.82
C SER A 32 17.61 -15.18 39.42
N ARG A 33 16.84 -16.16 38.92
CA ARG A 33 17.02 -16.73 37.58
C ARG A 33 16.60 -15.73 36.51
N CYS A 34 15.45 -15.08 36.66
CA CYS A 34 15.01 -14.03 35.74
C CYS A 34 16.02 -12.87 35.70
N THR A 35 16.58 -12.46 36.84
CA THR A 35 17.60 -11.40 36.89
C THR A 35 18.86 -11.78 36.10
N LYS A 36 19.36 -13.02 36.28
CA LYS A 36 20.53 -13.52 35.52
C LYS A 36 20.23 -13.62 34.02
N CYS A 37 19.05 -14.11 33.65
CA CYS A 37 18.61 -14.23 32.26
C CYS A 37 18.58 -12.86 31.56
N ILE A 38 17.94 -11.87 32.18
CA ILE A 38 17.87 -10.49 31.67
C ILE A 38 19.27 -9.90 31.51
N ALA A 39 20.14 -10.07 32.51
CA ALA A 39 21.51 -9.58 32.47
C ALA A 39 22.34 -10.23 31.33
N SER A 40 22.14 -11.52 31.08
CA SER A 40 22.79 -12.24 30.00
C SER A 40 22.35 -11.73 28.64
N HIS A 41 21.04 -11.63 28.39
CA HIS A 41 20.51 -11.10 27.13
C HIS A 41 20.95 -9.66 26.87
N LYS A 42 20.94 -8.82 27.90
CA LYS A 42 21.44 -7.44 27.80
C LYS A 42 22.91 -7.42 27.37
N ARG A 43 23.76 -8.22 28.02
CA ARG A 43 25.19 -8.31 27.66
C ARG A 43 25.38 -8.75 26.21
N VAL A 44 24.74 -9.83 25.78
CA VAL A 44 24.87 -10.34 24.41
C VAL A 44 24.44 -9.29 23.40
N ARG A 45 23.31 -8.60 23.64
CA ARG A 45 22.83 -7.52 22.77
C ARG A 45 23.82 -6.36 22.69
N ASP A 46 24.38 -5.94 23.83
CA ASP A 46 25.36 -4.85 23.90
C ASP A 46 26.66 -5.22 23.15
N GLU A 47 27.10 -6.48 23.23
CA GLU A 47 28.27 -6.98 22.48
C GLU A 47 28.00 -7.03 20.96
N ILE A 48 26.83 -7.55 20.54
CA ILE A 48 26.44 -7.58 19.12
C ILE A 48 26.34 -6.15 18.55
N ALA A 49 25.86 -5.19 19.33
CA ALA A 49 25.72 -3.79 18.92
C ALA A 49 27.06 -3.09 18.70
N LYS A 50 28.11 -3.46 19.45
CA LYS A 50 29.47 -2.90 19.31
C LYS A 50 30.28 -3.54 18.18
N ALA A 51 29.80 -4.65 17.63
CA ALA A 51 30.58 -5.44 16.69
C ALA A 51 30.71 -4.78 15.31
N PRO A 52 31.88 -4.93 14.65
CA PRO A 52 32.10 -4.43 13.30
C PRO A 52 31.06 -4.98 12.30
N PRO A 53 30.67 -4.19 11.27
CA PRO A 53 29.73 -4.64 10.25
C PRO A 53 30.33 -5.69 9.30
N GLU A 54 31.65 -5.73 9.12
CA GLU A 54 32.30 -6.65 8.18
C GLU A 54 32.51 -8.07 8.74
N ASP A 55 32.19 -8.31 10.01
CA ASP A 55 32.36 -9.62 10.63
C ASP A 55 31.14 -10.52 10.38
N ALA A 56 31.34 -11.58 9.58
CA ALA A 56 30.32 -12.54 9.21
C ALA A 56 29.64 -13.21 10.42
N PHE A 57 30.37 -13.47 11.50
CA PHE A 57 29.79 -14.07 12.70
C PHE A 57 28.81 -13.11 13.39
N TYR A 58 29.19 -11.84 13.49
CA TYR A 58 28.31 -10.84 14.10
C TYR A 58 27.15 -10.44 13.20
N GLN A 59 27.31 -10.50 11.86
CA GLN A 59 26.18 -10.36 10.94
C GLN A 59 25.15 -11.47 11.15
N PHE A 60 25.61 -12.72 11.20
CA PHE A 60 24.74 -13.85 11.52
C PHE A 60 24.06 -13.69 12.89
N ALA A 61 24.79 -13.24 13.91
CA ALA A 61 24.23 -12.98 15.23
C ALA A 61 23.16 -11.85 15.21
N LYS A 62 23.35 -10.82 14.39
CA LYS A 62 22.36 -9.74 14.20
C LYS A 62 21.08 -10.26 13.53
N GLU A 63 21.21 -11.15 12.54
CA GLU A 63 20.07 -11.81 11.89
C GLU A 63 19.27 -12.68 12.87
N LEU A 64 19.95 -13.52 13.66
CA LEU A 64 19.31 -14.31 14.72
C LEU A 64 18.60 -13.43 15.74
N LEU A 65 19.21 -12.30 16.13
CA LEU A 65 18.59 -11.35 17.04
C LEU A 65 17.35 -10.69 16.43
N ALA A 66 17.40 -10.32 15.14
CA ALA A 66 16.27 -9.75 14.43
C ALA A 66 15.08 -10.73 14.36
N MET A 67 15.36 -12.01 14.05
CA MET A 67 14.37 -13.08 14.07
C MET A 67 13.72 -13.24 15.45
N ALA A 68 14.52 -13.25 16.52
CA ALA A 68 14.01 -13.39 17.88
C ALA A 68 13.13 -12.21 18.32
N VAL A 69 13.46 -10.99 17.89
CA VAL A 69 12.74 -9.77 18.23
C VAL A 69 11.41 -9.64 17.49
N ALA A 70 11.39 -10.03 16.21
CA ALA A 70 10.22 -9.91 15.35
C ALA A 70 9.91 -11.24 14.62
N PRO A 71 9.54 -12.30 15.34
CA PRO A 71 9.35 -13.65 14.78
C PRO A 71 8.32 -13.68 13.64
N HIS A 72 7.30 -12.83 13.69
CA HIS A 72 6.24 -12.71 12.67
C HIS A 72 6.74 -12.22 11.30
N ARG A 73 7.95 -11.68 11.21
CA ARG A 73 8.55 -11.25 9.93
C ARG A 73 9.36 -12.36 9.27
N HIS A 74 9.59 -13.45 9.99
CA HIS A 74 10.52 -14.52 9.62
C HIS A 74 9.88 -15.90 9.82
N ASP A 75 8.55 -15.97 9.93
CA ASP A 75 7.76 -17.18 10.04
C ASP A 75 7.90 -18.11 8.82
N ASN A 76 8.18 -17.52 7.65
CA ASN A 76 8.44 -18.24 6.40
C ASN A 76 9.90 -18.72 6.25
N ASP A 77 10.78 -18.49 7.24
CA ASP A 77 12.17 -18.95 7.18
C ASP A 77 12.23 -20.49 7.12
N PRO A 78 12.98 -21.08 6.17
CA PRO A 78 12.98 -22.53 5.96
C PRO A 78 13.56 -23.32 7.14
N VAL A 79 14.39 -22.69 7.98
CA VAL A 79 15.07 -23.35 9.10
C VAL A 79 14.37 -23.01 10.42
N HIS A 80 14.15 -21.72 10.68
CA HIS A 80 13.67 -21.20 11.96
C HIS A 80 12.17 -20.96 12.01
N GLY A 81 11.49 -20.93 10.86
CA GLY A 81 10.08 -20.52 10.74
C GLY A 81 9.14 -21.24 11.69
N LYS A 82 9.24 -22.58 11.79
CA LYS A 82 8.43 -23.40 12.71
C LYS A 82 8.61 -23.02 14.19
N VAL A 83 9.85 -22.69 14.59
CA VAL A 83 10.16 -22.30 15.98
C VAL A 83 9.64 -20.89 16.25
N LEU A 84 9.76 -19.99 15.28
CA LEU A 84 9.26 -18.62 15.36
C LEU A 84 7.73 -18.56 15.35
N GLU A 85 7.07 -19.47 14.65
CA GLU A 85 5.61 -19.67 14.69
C GLU A 85 5.16 -20.15 16.07
N GLU A 86 5.80 -21.18 16.63
CA GLU A 86 5.49 -21.68 17.98
C GLU A 86 5.71 -20.60 19.04
N GLN A 87 6.77 -19.82 18.90
CA GLN A 87 7.05 -18.68 19.75
C GLN A 87 5.92 -17.63 19.71
N GLN A 88 5.36 -17.36 18.53
CA GLN A 88 4.20 -16.47 18.38
C GLN A 88 2.93 -17.08 18.98
N ARG A 89 2.72 -18.38 18.78
CA ARG A 89 1.60 -19.13 19.35
C ARG A 89 1.60 -19.02 20.87
N LEU A 90 2.76 -19.25 21.51
CA LEU A 90 2.95 -19.05 22.94
C LEU A 90 2.63 -17.61 23.32
N ALA A 91 3.20 -16.62 22.64
CA ALA A 91 2.97 -15.20 22.93
C ALA A 91 1.47 -14.82 22.86
N GLY A 92 0.73 -15.37 21.90
CA GLY A 92 -0.70 -15.18 21.74
C GLY A 92 -1.52 -15.71 22.92
N GLN A 93 -1.10 -16.81 23.55
CA GLN A 93 -1.76 -17.35 24.75
C GLN A 93 -1.66 -16.39 25.96
N TYR A 94 -0.63 -15.54 25.99
CA TYR A 94 -0.40 -14.57 27.06
C TYR A 94 -0.93 -13.17 26.77
N ILE A 95 -1.55 -12.95 25.60
CA ILE A 95 -2.33 -11.72 25.38
C ILE A 95 -3.46 -11.80 26.41
N PRO A 96 -3.50 -10.90 27.42
CA PRO A 96 -4.62 -10.89 28.34
C PRO A 96 -5.86 -10.76 27.48
N LYS A 97 -6.77 -11.74 27.55
CA LYS A 97 -8.10 -11.57 26.95
C LYS A 97 -8.60 -10.25 27.52
N GLY A 98 -8.68 -9.23 26.66
CA GLY A 98 -9.25 -7.96 27.07
C GLY A 98 -10.61 -8.25 27.70
N ALA A 99 -11.02 -7.42 28.66
CA ALA A 99 -12.40 -7.51 29.14
C ALA A 99 -13.31 -7.56 27.90
N GLU A 100 -14.23 -8.53 27.87
CA GLU A 100 -15.18 -8.65 26.76
C GLU A 100 -15.87 -7.29 26.62
N GLN A 101 -15.60 -6.61 25.51
CA GLN A 101 -16.18 -5.30 25.26
C GLN A 101 -17.65 -5.51 24.93
N THR A 102 -18.51 -4.91 25.72
CA THR A 102 -19.95 -4.91 25.47
C THR A 102 -20.31 -3.82 24.48
N GLU A 103 -21.49 -3.92 23.86
CA GLU A 103 -22.03 -2.86 22.98
C GLU A 103 -22.10 -1.51 23.71
N ARG A 104 -22.36 -1.52 25.02
CA ARG A 104 -22.38 -0.31 25.86
C ARG A 104 -21.02 0.38 25.93
N ASP A 105 -19.93 -0.38 26.06
CA ASP A 105 -18.58 0.17 26.12
C ASP A 105 -18.22 0.88 24.80
N VAL A 106 -18.63 0.29 23.68
CA VAL A 106 -18.45 0.89 22.36
C VAL A 106 -19.24 2.20 22.23
N LEU A 107 -20.52 2.19 22.63
CA LEU A 107 -21.36 3.38 22.61
C LEU A 107 -20.81 4.51 23.49
N GLU A 108 -20.26 4.17 24.66
CA GLU A 108 -19.63 5.14 25.57
C GLU A 108 -18.40 5.80 24.94
N VAL A 109 -17.55 5.03 24.25
CA VAL A 109 -16.42 5.57 23.49
C VAL A 109 -16.89 6.55 22.41
N PHE A 110 -17.94 6.20 21.65
CA PHE A 110 -18.52 7.09 20.64
C PHE A 110 -19.11 8.36 21.24
N GLN A 111 -19.81 8.26 22.38
CA GLN A 111 -20.35 9.43 23.08
C GLN A 111 -19.23 10.33 23.59
N HIS A 112 -18.18 9.76 24.17
CA HIS A 112 -17.02 10.51 24.62
C HIS A 112 -16.33 11.22 23.45
N GLN A 113 -16.13 10.53 22.32
CA GLN A 113 -15.53 11.14 21.13
C GLN A 113 -16.41 12.25 20.53
N LYS A 114 -17.74 12.07 20.52
CA LYS A 114 -18.69 13.10 20.05
C LYS A 114 -18.65 14.36 20.92
N ASN A 115 -18.51 14.20 22.23
CA ASN A 115 -18.47 15.30 23.18
C ASN A 115 -17.08 15.94 23.30
N THR A 116 -16.04 15.31 22.74
CA THR A 116 -14.69 15.87 22.74
C THR A 116 -14.51 16.77 21.53
N GLU A 117 -14.55 18.08 21.74
CA GLU A 117 -14.14 19.05 20.71
C GLU A 117 -12.62 18.96 20.51
N LYS A 118 -12.19 18.46 19.35
CA LYS A 118 -10.76 18.40 19.01
C LYS A 118 -10.31 19.80 18.55
N PRO A 119 -9.39 20.47 19.26
CA PRO A 119 -8.87 21.75 18.81
C PRO A 119 -8.02 21.55 17.55
N ASN A 120 -8.51 22.01 16.40
CA ASN A 120 -7.76 21.97 15.15
C ASN A 120 -6.92 23.25 15.01
N VAL A 121 -5.66 23.15 15.46
CA VAL A 121 -4.69 24.26 15.46
C VAL A 121 -4.50 24.84 14.06
N ILE A 122 -4.50 24.01 13.01
CA ILE A 122 -4.36 24.46 11.63
C ILE A 122 -5.60 25.23 11.19
N GLN A 123 -6.81 24.75 11.48
CA GLN A 123 -8.03 25.51 11.17
C GLN A 123 -8.07 26.86 11.89
N ASN A 124 -7.63 26.92 13.15
CA ASN A 124 -7.68 28.14 13.94
C ASN A 124 -6.65 29.19 13.49
N ILE A 125 -5.51 28.79 12.93
CA ILE A 125 -4.45 29.70 12.44
C ILE A 125 -4.63 30.03 10.95
N ALA A 126 -5.02 29.05 10.13
CA ALA A 126 -5.12 29.21 8.68
C ALA A 126 -6.43 29.87 8.23
N ASN A 127 -7.55 29.60 8.93
CA ASN A 127 -8.83 30.17 8.55
C ASN A 127 -9.00 31.58 9.14
N LYS A 128 -8.40 32.58 8.48
CA LYS A 128 -8.60 34.01 8.77
C LYS A 128 -9.86 34.58 8.12
N ASN A 129 -10.80 33.74 7.67
CA ASN A 129 -12.01 34.21 7.01
C ASN A 129 -12.87 35.01 8.00
N PRO A 130 -13.05 36.33 7.78
CA PRO A 130 -13.85 37.17 8.67
C PRO A 130 -15.35 36.82 8.63
N TRP A 131 -15.78 36.03 7.64
CA TRP A 131 -17.16 35.63 7.43
C TRP A 131 -17.49 34.21 7.90
N LYS A 132 -16.57 33.54 8.60
CA LYS A 132 -16.74 32.15 9.07
C LYS A 132 -17.96 32.00 9.99
N GLU A 133 -18.08 32.90 10.97
CA GLU A 133 -19.11 32.83 12.02
C GLU A 133 -20.30 33.76 11.73
N LYS A 134 -20.10 34.79 10.90
CA LYS A 134 -21.16 35.72 10.49
C LYS A 134 -20.98 36.13 9.03
N PRO A 135 -22.00 35.98 8.16
CA PRO A 135 -21.90 36.45 6.79
C PRO A 135 -21.72 37.97 6.72
N PRO A 136 -21.15 38.51 5.61
CA PRO A 136 -21.08 39.94 5.39
C PRO A 136 -22.47 40.57 5.31
N GLU A 137 -22.56 41.85 5.64
CA GLU A 137 -23.79 42.62 5.46
C GLU A 137 -24.23 42.63 3.98
N PRO A 138 -25.55 42.65 3.67
CA PRO A 138 -26.06 42.44 2.31
C PRO A 138 -25.48 43.40 1.26
N GLU A 139 -25.22 44.66 1.63
CA GLU A 139 -24.60 45.63 0.71
C GLU A 139 -23.13 45.33 0.43
N LEU A 140 -22.39 44.83 1.43
CA LEU A 140 -21.01 44.43 1.27
C LEU A 140 -20.91 43.15 0.44
N ALA A 141 -21.81 42.19 0.68
CA ALA A 141 -21.92 40.97 -0.12
C ALA A 141 -22.18 41.27 -1.60
N ARG A 142 -23.08 42.22 -1.90
CA ARG A 142 -23.35 42.68 -3.27
C ARG A 142 -22.13 43.29 -3.93
N ARG A 143 -21.39 44.16 -3.22
CA ARG A 143 -20.15 44.78 -3.71
C ARG A 143 -19.07 43.75 -4.01
N ILE A 144 -18.85 42.82 -3.08
CA ILE A 144 -17.90 41.70 -3.29
C ILE A 144 -18.30 40.90 -4.53
N GLY A 145 -19.60 40.62 -4.70
CA GLY A 145 -20.10 39.89 -5.86
C GLY A 145 -19.89 40.62 -7.18
N THR A 146 -20.13 41.93 -7.24
CA THR A 146 -19.89 42.72 -8.46
C THR A 146 -18.41 42.85 -8.80
N ASP A 147 -17.55 42.97 -7.79
CA ASP A 147 -16.10 43.14 -7.98
C ASP A 147 -15.42 41.82 -8.36
N THR A 148 -15.87 40.70 -7.78
CA THR A 148 -15.28 39.37 -8.01
C THR A 148 -15.72 38.77 -9.34
N TRP A 149 -16.97 39.02 -9.74
CA TRP A 149 -17.59 38.45 -10.93
C TRP A 149 -18.06 39.52 -11.89
N SER A 150 -17.11 40.33 -12.36
CA SER A 150 -17.38 41.30 -13.43
C SER A 150 -17.83 40.57 -14.70
N LYS A 151 -18.74 41.19 -15.47
CA LYS A 151 -19.26 40.58 -16.71
C LYS A 151 -18.15 40.42 -17.76
N GLU A 152 -17.10 41.23 -17.69
CA GLU A 152 -15.95 41.15 -18.59
C GLU A 152 -14.97 40.02 -18.21
N SER A 153 -14.93 39.58 -16.94
CA SER A 153 -14.00 38.54 -16.47
C SER A 153 -14.52 37.10 -16.62
N ILE A 154 -15.79 36.92 -16.95
CA ILE A 154 -16.40 35.59 -17.14
C ILE A 154 -16.37 35.28 -18.63
N ASP A 155 -15.36 34.55 -19.08
CA ASP A 155 -15.34 33.99 -20.44
C ASP A 155 -16.30 32.81 -20.55
N THR A 156 -17.55 33.11 -20.94
CA THR A 156 -18.58 32.09 -21.16
C THR A 156 -18.25 31.14 -22.31
N ASN A 157 -17.33 31.51 -23.22
CA ASN A 157 -16.95 30.65 -24.34
C ASN A 157 -16.01 29.53 -23.90
N GLN A 158 -15.09 29.81 -22.97
CA GLN A 158 -14.16 28.81 -22.45
C GLN A 158 -14.86 27.72 -21.62
N TYR A 159 -15.96 28.07 -20.94
CA TYR A 159 -16.75 27.12 -20.13
C TYR A 159 -17.35 25.95 -20.94
N HIS A 160 -17.48 26.11 -22.26
CA HIS A 160 -18.01 25.09 -23.15
C HIS A 160 -16.95 24.33 -23.96
N ALA A 161 -15.66 24.65 -23.81
CA ALA A 161 -14.58 24.13 -24.66
C ALA A 161 -14.35 22.60 -24.55
N GLY A 162 -14.76 21.96 -23.45
CA GLY A 162 -14.63 20.51 -23.24
C GLY A 162 -15.87 19.68 -23.58
N ARG A 163 -16.96 20.31 -24.04
CA ARG A 163 -18.18 19.58 -24.41
C ARG A 163 -18.11 19.12 -25.86
N THR A 164 -18.36 17.84 -26.11
CA THR A 164 -18.56 17.34 -27.47
C THR A 164 -19.84 17.96 -28.04
N ILE A 165 -19.71 18.61 -29.20
CA ILE A 165 -20.83 19.21 -29.92
C ILE A 165 -21.27 18.19 -30.98
N PRO A 166 -22.49 17.60 -30.89
CA PRO A 166 -22.91 16.50 -31.77
C PRO A 166 -22.91 16.81 -33.27
N SER A 167 -22.89 18.08 -33.66
CA SER A 167 -22.89 18.54 -35.05
C SER A 167 -21.50 18.71 -35.66
N LYS A 168 -20.43 18.37 -34.93
CA LYS A 168 -19.05 18.42 -35.42
C LYS A 168 -18.44 17.04 -35.41
N ASP A 169 -17.73 16.70 -36.48
CA ASP A 169 -16.97 15.46 -36.57
C ASP A 169 -15.86 15.42 -35.51
N ILE A 170 -15.76 14.27 -34.85
CA ILE A 170 -14.77 14.02 -33.81
C ILE A 170 -13.48 13.58 -34.51
N VAL A 171 -12.41 14.35 -34.30
CA VAL A 171 -11.09 14.01 -34.83
C VAL A 171 -10.59 12.72 -34.14
N PRO A 172 -10.15 11.70 -34.88
CA PRO A 172 -9.58 10.50 -34.30
C PRO A 172 -8.31 10.87 -33.52
N VAL A 173 -8.26 10.40 -32.28
CA VAL A 173 -7.12 10.59 -31.37
C VAL A 173 -6.15 9.44 -31.57
N ASP A 174 -4.86 9.74 -31.62
CA ASP A 174 -3.80 8.73 -31.63
C ASP A 174 -3.80 7.94 -30.31
N ARG A 175 -3.76 6.62 -30.42
CA ARG A 175 -3.86 5.68 -29.29
C ARG A 175 -2.66 4.73 -29.21
N SER A 176 -1.61 4.97 -30.00
CA SER A 176 -0.39 4.14 -30.04
C SER A 176 0.23 3.89 -28.66
N ASP A 177 0.10 4.86 -27.76
CA ASP A 177 0.81 4.86 -26.47
C ASP A 177 0.02 4.13 -25.36
N ARG A 178 -1.15 3.58 -25.66
CA ARG A 178 -1.99 2.88 -24.68
C ARG A 178 -1.60 1.41 -24.56
N ALA A 179 -0.66 1.13 -23.65
CA ALA A 179 -0.34 -0.24 -23.27
C ALA A 179 -1.58 -0.93 -22.66
N GLY A 180 -2.06 -2.00 -23.31
CA GLY A 180 -3.18 -2.83 -22.82
C GLY A 180 -4.48 -2.78 -23.66
N GLU A 181 -4.50 -2.08 -24.80
CA GLU A 181 -5.62 -2.17 -25.75
C GLU A 181 -5.57 -3.51 -26.50
N ASP A 182 -6.70 -4.23 -26.54
CA ASP A 182 -6.83 -5.49 -27.26
C ASP A 182 -6.90 -5.23 -28.77
N VAL A 183 -5.73 -5.19 -29.41
CA VAL A 183 -5.56 -4.95 -30.85
C VAL A 183 -6.31 -5.99 -31.69
N GLU A 184 -6.45 -7.22 -31.20
CA GLU A 184 -7.19 -8.28 -31.89
C GLU A 184 -8.69 -7.96 -31.90
N MET A 185 -9.25 -7.56 -30.75
CA MET A 185 -10.64 -7.11 -30.66
C MET A 185 -10.92 -5.90 -31.56
N VAL A 186 -10.05 -4.89 -31.55
CA VAL A 186 -10.21 -3.67 -32.37
C VAL A 186 -10.21 -4.01 -33.86
N THR A 187 -9.30 -4.89 -34.28
CA THR A 187 -9.23 -5.35 -35.68
C THR A 187 -10.53 -6.04 -36.10
N ARG A 188 -11.05 -6.95 -35.26
CA ARG A 188 -12.34 -7.60 -35.51
C ARG A 188 -13.50 -6.61 -35.60
N THR A 189 -13.52 -5.58 -34.75
CA THR A 189 -14.58 -4.56 -34.79
C THR A 189 -14.54 -3.70 -36.05
N ASN A 190 -13.34 -3.36 -36.54
CA ASN A 190 -13.19 -2.59 -37.78
C ASN A 190 -13.64 -3.39 -39.01
N ILE A 191 -13.24 -4.67 -39.09
CA ILE A 191 -13.66 -5.57 -40.18
C ILE A 191 -15.18 -5.70 -40.23
N LYS A 192 -15.83 -5.85 -39.07
CA LYS A 192 -17.31 -5.89 -38.97
C LYS A 192 -17.97 -4.58 -39.41
N ALA A 193 -17.35 -3.45 -39.10
CA ALA A 193 -17.86 -2.13 -39.47
C ALA A 193 -17.72 -1.84 -40.97
N GLU A 194 -16.64 -2.31 -41.60
CA GLU A 194 -16.41 -2.15 -43.05
C GLU A 194 -17.25 -3.12 -43.89
N ASN A 195 -17.58 -4.29 -43.34
CA ASN A 195 -18.31 -5.36 -44.05
C ASN A 195 -19.74 -5.54 -43.53
N THR A 196 -20.44 -4.44 -43.28
CA THR A 196 -21.85 -4.47 -42.87
C THR A 196 -22.73 -5.06 -43.98
N GLY A 197 -23.29 -6.25 -43.76
CA GLY A 197 -24.18 -6.93 -44.72
C GLY A 197 -23.61 -8.21 -45.33
N VAL A 198 -22.38 -8.61 -44.96
CA VAL A 198 -21.78 -9.89 -45.34
C VAL A 198 -22.24 -11.00 -44.39
N ASP A 199 -22.39 -12.23 -44.91
CA ASP A 199 -22.74 -13.40 -44.11
C ASP A 199 -21.70 -13.67 -43.02
N LYS A 200 -22.18 -14.12 -41.85
CA LYS A 200 -21.35 -14.33 -40.66
C LYS A 200 -20.18 -15.29 -40.89
N GLU A 201 -20.41 -16.35 -41.67
CA GLU A 201 -19.37 -17.34 -41.98
C GLU A 201 -18.24 -16.75 -42.83
N ILE A 202 -18.56 -15.84 -43.75
CA ILE A 202 -17.57 -15.13 -44.57
C ILE A 202 -16.82 -14.08 -43.73
N LEU A 203 -17.54 -13.38 -42.84
CA LEU A 203 -16.92 -12.44 -41.90
C LEU A 203 -15.90 -13.12 -40.98
N GLU A 204 -16.22 -14.30 -40.44
CA GLU A 204 -15.31 -15.07 -39.60
C GLU A 204 -14.04 -15.50 -40.34
N ILE A 205 -14.16 -15.86 -41.63
CA ILE A 205 -13.01 -16.19 -42.47
C ILE A 205 -12.13 -14.96 -42.70
N LEU A 206 -12.73 -13.80 -43.01
CA LEU A 206 -12.01 -12.54 -43.21
C LEU A 206 -11.30 -12.07 -41.93
N GLU A 207 -11.98 -12.15 -40.79
CA GLU A 207 -11.41 -11.83 -39.48
C GLU A 207 -10.18 -12.70 -39.18
N ASN A 208 -10.29 -14.02 -39.40
CA ASN A 208 -9.20 -14.95 -39.11
C ASN A 208 -8.01 -14.78 -40.06
N GLU A 209 -8.26 -14.57 -41.36
CA GLU A 209 -7.19 -14.35 -42.34
C GLU A 209 -6.43 -13.05 -42.06
N GLU A 210 -7.13 -11.94 -41.78
CA GLU A 210 -6.46 -10.67 -41.52
C GLU A 210 -5.64 -10.72 -40.22
N LEU A 211 -6.16 -11.36 -39.18
CA LEU A 211 -5.43 -11.59 -37.93
C LEU A 211 -4.20 -12.49 -38.14
N HIS A 212 -4.33 -13.54 -38.96
CA HIS A 212 -3.21 -14.40 -39.31
C HIS A 212 -2.12 -13.62 -40.07
N GLN A 213 -2.49 -12.84 -41.09
CA GLN A 213 -1.56 -12.00 -41.85
C GLN A 213 -0.81 -11.00 -40.96
N ARG A 214 -1.49 -10.41 -39.97
CA ARG A 214 -0.86 -9.51 -38.99
C ARG A 214 0.11 -10.23 -38.07
N LYS A 215 -0.23 -11.43 -37.59
CA LYS A 215 0.67 -12.27 -36.78
C LYS A 215 1.92 -12.66 -37.55
N VAL A 216 1.76 -13.15 -38.78
CA VAL A 216 2.90 -13.50 -39.67
C VAL A 216 3.80 -12.30 -39.91
N LYS A 217 3.23 -11.11 -40.17
CA LYS A 217 4.03 -9.88 -40.33
C LYS A 217 4.79 -9.54 -39.04
N LYS A 218 4.14 -9.65 -37.88
CA LYS A 218 4.80 -9.40 -36.59
C LYS A 218 5.96 -10.38 -36.37
N ASP A 219 5.74 -11.67 -36.57
CA ASP A 219 6.77 -12.70 -36.38
C ASP A 219 7.96 -12.47 -37.32
N ALA A 220 7.70 -12.05 -38.58
CA ALA A 220 8.75 -11.67 -39.52
C ALA A 220 9.54 -10.43 -39.06
N TRP A 221 8.86 -9.43 -38.51
CA TRP A 221 9.50 -8.25 -37.93
C TRP A 221 10.31 -8.60 -36.68
N ASP A 222 9.77 -9.42 -35.78
CA ASP A 222 10.47 -9.87 -34.57
C ASP A 222 11.74 -10.66 -34.93
N SER A 223 11.69 -11.52 -35.96
CA SER A 223 12.87 -12.19 -36.50
C SER A 223 13.89 -11.19 -37.06
N THR A 224 13.45 -10.22 -37.86
CA THR A 224 14.34 -9.21 -38.45
C THR A 224 15.01 -8.35 -37.37
N VAL A 225 14.26 -8.00 -36.31
CA VAL A 225 14.77 -7.25 -35.16
C VAL A 225 15.76 -8.10 -34.36
N SER A 226 15.50 -9.40 -34.19
CA SER A 226 16.45 -10.33 -33.56
C SER A 226 17.76 -10.39 -34.34
N ASP A 227 17.70 -10.56 -35.66
CA ASP A 227 18.90 -10.62 -36.51
C ASP A 227 19.74 -9.32 -36.41
N VAL A 228 19.07 -8.17 -36.31
CA VAL A 228 19.74 -6.87 -36.11
C VAL A 228 20.32 -6.74 -34.70
N LEU A 229 19.63 -7.24 -33.67
CA LEU A 229 20.15 -7.25 -32.29
C LEU A 229 21.35 -8.17 -32.15
N ASP A 230 21.36 -9.31 -32.83
CA ASP A 230 22.49 -10.22 -32.90
C ASP A 230 23.70 -9.52 -33.54
N LEU A 231 23.51 -8.79 -34.64
CA LEU A 231 24.57 -7.97 -35.27
C LEU A 231 25.08 -6.81 -34.42
N LEU A 232 24.26 -6.29 -33.49
CA LEU A 232 24.63 -5.20 -32.58
C LEU A 232 25.22 -5.72 -31.26
N SER A 233 25.08 -7.02 -30.98
CA SER A 233 25.59 -7.67 -29.77
C SER A 233 26.92 -8.41 -29.99
N ASP A 234 27.54 -8.24 -31.17
CA ASP A 234 28.97 -8.49 -31.37
C ASP A 234 29.77 -7.53 -30.47
N GLU A 235 30.01 -7.96 -29.23
CA GLU A 235 30.96 -7.39 -28.28
C GLU A 235 32.38 -7.54 -28.83
N ASP A 236 32.95 -6.42 -29.29
CA ASP A 236 34.29 -5.97 -28.89
C ASP A 236 34.15 -5.03 -27.66
#